data_AF-A0AAJ2ZBS0-F1
#
_entry.id   AF-A0AAJ2ZBS0-F1
#
_cell.length_a   1.000
_cell.length_b   1.000
_cell.length_c   1.000
_cell.angle_alpha   90.00
_cell.angle_beta   90.00
_cell.angle_gamma   90.00
#
_symmetry.space_group_name_H-M   'P 1'
#
loop_
_entity.id
_entity.type
_entity.pdbx_description
1 polymer ?
#
loop_
_entity_poly.entity_id
_entity_poly.type
_entity_poly.pdbx_seq_one_letter_code
_entity_poly.pdbx_strand_id
1 'polypeptide(L)'
;MTWNDLARPRSAPPGDETAAARVDNRTNLLVAEYNAIRAVMAQKSAASHALVGAYLTVVAVILGFVVANRADPRLLLAVPVLAAISGITILRRRRDREAANTYIREVLRPVAVECSGDDRVFRWDDFYAQQRGARSLLYEFGLQLVFPLSGFVGLFVTLPLLGSVGDWSAWLTGLAFLVALLSAYVRQNRAHLGRSVSGARARARAVARTVRGLR
;
A
#
# COMPACT_ATOMS: atom_id res chain seq x y z
N MET A 1 -63.68 18.76 8.61
CA MET A 1 -62.39 18.15 8.22
C MET A 1 -61.33 18.71 9.15
N THR A 2 -60.92 17.92 10.14
CA THR A 2 -59.97 18.33 11.18
C THR A 2 -58.58 17.75 10.88
N TRP A 3 -57.52 18.46 11.25
CA TRP A 3 -56.11 18.13 10.99
C TRP A 3 -55.70 16.70 11.43
N ASN A 4 -56.42 16.10 12.37
CA ASN A 4 -56.20 14.72 12.82
C ASN A 4 -56.54 13.65 11.76
N ASP A 5 -57.36 13.94 10.75
CA ASP A 5 -57.68 12.99 9.68
C ASP A 5 -56.54 12.85 8.64
N LEU A 6 -55.61 13.80 8.58
CA LEU A 6 -54.44 13.78 7.69
C LEU A 6 -53.22 13.09 8.33
N ALA A 7 -53.28 12.78 9.62
CA ALA A 7 -52.19 12.19 10.39
C ALA A 7 -52.40 10.70 10.72
N ARG A 8 -53.33 10.01 10.04
CA ARG A 8 -53.32 8.54 10.07
C ARG A 8 -52.07 8.07 9.32
N PRO A 9 -51.15 7.32 9.94
CA PRO A 9 -50.16 6.58 9.20
C PRO A 9 -50.95 5.69 8.24
N ARG A 10 -50.76 5.84 6.92
CA ARG A 10 -51.04 4.73 6.02
C ARG A 10 -50.22 3.58 6.58
N SER A 11 -50.88 2.59 7.16
CA SER A 11 -50.25 1.29 7.41
C SER A 11 -49.76 0.81 6.05
N ALA A 12 -48.47 1.00 5.79
CA ALA A 12 -47.81 0.43 4.64
C ALA A 12 -48.10 -1.07 4.66
N PRO A 13 -48.34 -1.69 3.50
CA PRO A 13 -48.57 -3.14 3.47
C PRO A 13 -47.39 -3.84 4.16
N PRO A 14 -47.63 -4.92 4.93
CA PRO A 14 -46.59 -5.61 5.71
C PRO A 14 -45.39 -6.12 4.88
N GLY A 15 -45.47 -6.07 3.55
CA GLY A 15 -44.35 -6.32 2.65
C GLY A 15 -43.28 -5.22 2.64
N ASP A 16 -43.66 -3.94 2.80
CA ASP A 16 -42.72 -2.80 2.67
C ASP A 16 -41.80 -2.66 3.89
N GLU A 17 -42.31 -2.97 5.09
CA GLU A 17 -41.54 -2.90 6.33
C GLU A 17 -40.42 -3.95 6.36
N THR A 18 -40.68 -5.14 5.81
CA THR A 18 -39.66 -6.20 5.65
C THR A 18 -38.66 -5.90 4.54
N ALA A 19 -39.06 -5.13 3.52
CA ALA A 19 -38.17 -4.72 2.44
C ALA A 19 -37.22 -3.62 2.93
N ALA A 20 -37.75 -2.60 3.61
CA ALA A 20 -36.97 -1.53 4.25
C ALA A 20 -35.97 -2.09 5.27
N ALA A 21 -36.41 -2.96 6.18
CA ALA A 21 -35.53 -3.59 7.16
C ALA A 21 -34.43 -4.46 6.52
N ARG A 22 -34.69 -5.07 5.35
CA ARG A 22 -33.66 -5.81 4.58
C ARG A 22 -32.64 -4.90 3.93
N VAL A 23 -33.07 -3.74 3.42
CA VAL A 23 -32.18 -2.73 2.83
C VAL A 23 -31.29 -2.10 3.91
N ASP A 24 -31.85 -1.79 5.08
CA ASP A 24 -31.10 -1.27 6.23
C ASP A 24 -30.07 -2.29 6.75
N ASN A 25 -30.44 -3.57 6.86
CA ASN A 25 -29.51 -4.63 7.25
C ASN A 25 -28.39 -4.84 6.23
N ARG A 26 -28.67 -4.79 4.93
CA ARG A 26 -27.64 -4.87 3.87
C ARG A 26 -26.69 -3.68 3.93
N THR A 27 -27.24 -2.48 4.10
CA THR A 27 -26.44 -1.26 4.19
C THR A 27 -25.54 -1.28 5.43
N ASN A 28 -26.08 -1.69 6.58
CA ASN A 28 -25.31 -1.84 7.82
C ASN A 28 -24.20 -2.89 7.69
N LEU A 29 -24.46 -4.00 7.00
CA LEU A 29 -23.45 -5.04 6.76
C LEU A 29 -22.33 -4.54 5.83
N LEU A 30 -22.67 -3.80 4.77
CA LEU A 30 -21.67 -3.19 3.88
C LEU A 30 -20.83 -2.13 4.59
N VAL A 31 -21.44 -1.31 5.44
CA VAL A 31 -20.73 -0.33 6.27
C VAL A 31 -19.81 -1.03 7.27
N ALA A 32 -20.27 -2.12 7.88
CA ALA A 32 -19.46 -2.92 8.79
C ALA A 32 -18.26 -3.57 8.08
N GLU A 33 -18.47 -4.16 6.91
CA GLU A 33 -17.40 -4.75 6.09
C GLU A 33 -16.38 -3.69 5.64
N TYR A 34 -16.86 -2.54 5.14
CA TYR A 34 -16.00 -1.42 4.78
C TYR A 34 -15.15 -0.93 5.97
N ASN A 35 -15.78 -0.72 7.13
CA ASN A 35 -15.08 -0.28 8.33
C ASN A 35 -14.06 -1.31 8.82
N ALA A 36 -14.40 -2.61 8.76
CA ALA A 36 -13.48 -3.69 9.11
C ALA A 36 -12.24 -3.70 8.18
N ILE A 37 -12.44 -3.57 6.86
CA ILE A 37 -11.33 -3.51 5.90
C ILE A 37 -10.47 -2.26 6.16
N ARG A 38 -11.08 -1.10 6.40
CA ARG A 38 -10.35 0.14 6.72
C ARG A 38 -9.56 0.04 8.01
N ALA A 39 -10.12 -0.59 9.05
CA ALA A 39 -9.43 -0.83 10.31
C ALA A 39 -8.19 -1.73 10.12
N VAL A 40 -8.34 -2.84 9.39
CA VAL A 40 -7.22 -3.73 9.05
C VAL A 40 -6.15 -2.98 8.22
N MET A 41 -6.56 -2.14 7.28
CA MET A 41 -5.65 -1.33 6.46
C MET A 41 -4.88 -0.29 7.30
N ALA A 42 -5.55 0.35 8.26
CA ALA A 42 -4.95 1.30 9.20
C ALA A 42 -3.94 0.61 10.13
N GLN A 43 -4.33 -0.53 10.72
CA GLN A 43 -3.46 -1.34 11.58
C GLN A 43 -2.20 -1.81 10.83
N LYS A 44 -2.35 -2.31 9.59
CA LYS A 44 -1.21 -2.71 8.74
C LYS A 44 -0.30 -1.52 8.40
N SER A 45 -0.86 -0.33 8.20
CA SER A 45 -0.10 0.90 7.93
C SER A 45 0.73 1.33 9.14
N ALA A 46 0.10 1.42 10.32
CA ALA A 46 0.78 1.81 11.55
C ALA A 46 1.94 0.87 11.88
N ALA A 47 1.73 -0.44 11.76
CA ALA A 47 2.77 -1.42 11.97
C ALA A 47 3.88 -1.39 10.89
N SER A 48 3.59 -0.91 9.68
CA SER A 48 4.64 -0.69 8.65
C SER A 48 5.53 0.51 9.02
N HIS A 49 4.94 1.61 9.50
CA HIS A 49 5.71 2.76 9.99
C HIS A 49 6.56 2.41 11.21
N ALA A 50 6.02 1.61 12.14
CA ALA A 50 6.76 1.12 13.29
C ALA A 50 7.99 0.27 12.87
N LEU A 51 7.84 -0.61 11.86
CA LEU A 51 8.95 -1.39 11.32
C LEU A 51 10.02 -0.53 10.67
N VAL A 52 9.64 0.50 9.89
CA VAL A 52 10.60 1.44 9.30
C VAL A 52 11.35 2.19 10.40
N GLY A 53 10.63 2.70 11.40
CA GLY A 53 11.23 3.41 12.54
C GLY A 53 12.21 2.53 13.31
N ALA A 54 11.79 1.31 13.67
CA ALA A 54 12.64 0.35 14.35
C ALA A 54 13.89 0.00 13.54
N TYR A 55 13.75 -0.22 12.22
CA TYR A 55 14.88 -0.44 11.33
C TYR A 55 15.88 0.72 11.36
N LEU A 56 15.39 1.95 11.20
CA LEU A 56 16.24 3.14 11.21
C LEU A 56 16.96 3.31 12.55
N THR A 57 16.29 3.03 13.67
CA THR A 57 16.91 3.05 14.99
C THR A 57 18.02 2.02 15.10
N VAL A 58 17.78 0.77 14.69
CA VAL A 58 18.81 -0.29 14.76
C VAL A 58 20.01 0.05 13.87
N VAL A 59 19.77 0.53 12.65
CA VAL A 59 20.86 0.95 11.75
C VAL A 59 21.64 2.14 12.32
N ALA A 60 20.95 3.14 12.88
CA ALA A 60 21.59 4.28 13.52
C ALA A 60 22.44 3.86 14.73
N VAL A 61 21.96 2.89 15.53
CA VAL A 61 22.70 2.33 16.66
C VAL A 61 23.94 1.59 16.18
N ILE A 62 23.82 0.71 15.18
CA ILE A 62 24.99 0.00 14.60
C ILE A 62 26.01 1.01 14.08
N LEU A 63 25.56 2.02 13.34
CA LEU A 63 26.44 3.06 12.81
C LEU A 63 27.10 3.86 13.94
N GLY A 64 26.35 4.21 14.98
CA GLY A 64 26.87 4.87 16.17
C GLY A 64 27.93 4.05 16.89
N PHE A 65 27.73 2.75 17.05
CA PHE A 65 28.75 1.86 17.63
C PHE A 65 30.03 1.81 16.79
N VAL A 66 29.90 1.70 15.46
CA VAL A 66 31.06 1.63 14.56
C VAL A 66 31.82 2.95 14.52
N VAL A 67 31.12 4.09 14.40
CA VAL A 67 31.74 5.41 14.24
C VAL A 67 32.21 6.00 15.57
N ALA A 68 31.37 5.96 16.61
CA ALA A 68 31.67 6.62 17.89
C ALA A 68 32.51 5.74 18.83
N ASN A 69 32.20 4.43 18.90
CA ASN A 69 32.87 3.50 19.82
C ASN A 69 34.01 2.72 19.17
N ARG A 70 34.34 2.98 17.90
CA ARG A 70 35.31 2.20 17.10
C ARG A 70 35.09 0.69 17.20
N ALA A 71 33.81 0.28 17.30
CA ALA A 71 33.45 -1.12 17.31
C ALA A 71 33.85 -1.78 15.98
N ASP A 72 33.91 -3.12 15.99
CA ASP A 72 34.29 -3.89 14.80
C ASP A 72 33.38 -3.51 13.61
N PRO A 73 33.93 -2.92 12.53
CA PRO A 73 33.14 -2.50 11.38
C PRO A 73 32.45 -3.66 10.65
N ARG A 74 32.79 -4.91 10.95
CA ARG A 74 32.08 -6.11 10.50
C ARG A 74 30.62 -6.16 10.97
N LEU A 75 30.25 -5.42 12.03
CA LEU A 75 28.85 -5.25 12.45
C LEU A 75 27.95 -4.70 11.33
N LEU A 76 28.51 -3.96 10.36
CA LEU A 76 27.78 -3.45 9.20
C LEU A 76 27.29 -4.57 8.25
N LEU A 77 27.83 -5.78 8.34
CA LEU A 77 27.34 -6.94 7.57
C LEU A 77 25.93 -7.36 7.97
N ALA A 78 25.45 -6.97 9.17
CA ALA A 78 24.07 -7.19 9.57
C ALA A 78 23.07 -6.28 8.83
N VAL A 79 23.51 -5.09 8.37
CA VAL A 79 22.66 -4.10 7.70
C VAL A 79 21.96 -4.65 6.45
N PRO A 80 22.63 -5.29 5.47
CA PRO A 80 21.95 -5.83 4.29
C PRO A 80 20.91 -6.91 4.63
N VAL A 81 21.13 -7.71 5.68
CA VAL A 81 20.16 -8.71 6.14
C VAL A 81 18.93 -8.04 6.74
N LEU A 82 19.13 -7.08 7.65
CA LEU A 82 18.05 -6.29 8.26
C LEU A 82 17.26 -5.49 7.22
N ALA A 83 17.96 -4.93 6.23
CA ALA A 83 17.37 -4.21 5.11
C ALA A 83 16.47 -5.12 4.28
N ALA A 84 16.93 -6.34 3.99
CA ALA A 84 16.16 -7.31 3.22
C ALA A 84 14.91 -7.78 3.98
N ILE A 85 15.04 -8.17 5.25
CA ILE A 85 13.90 -8.63 6.07
C ILE A 85 12.86 -7.52 6.20
N SER A 86 13.29 -6.32 6.57
CA SER A 86 12.39 -5.16 6.75
C SER A 86 11.74 -4.77 5.43
N GLY A 87 12.56 -4.62 4.37
CA GLY A 87 12.10 -4.23 3.05
C GLY A 87 11.09 -5.21 2.44
N ILE A 88 11.38 -6.51 2.44
CA ILE A 88 10.47 -7.54 1.92
C ILE A 88 9.15 -7.55 2.72
N THR A 89 9.21 -7.41 4.04
CA THR A 89 8.02 -7.36 4.91
C THR A 89 7.12 -6.16 4.57
N ILE A 90 7.71 -4.98 4.37
CA ILE A 90 6.98 -3.77 3.98
C ILE A 90 6.38 -3.93 2.58
N LEU A 91 7.12 -4.51 1.63
CA LEU A 91 6.63 -4.78 0.27
C LEU A 91 5.41 -5.69 0.28
N ARG A 92 5.44 -6.76 1.09
CA ARG A 92 4.30 -7.68 1.26
C ARG A 92 3.07 -6.95 1.80
N ARG A 93 3.24 -6.12 2.83
CA ARG A 93 2.15 -5.32 3.41
C ARG A 93 1.56 -4.32 2.40
N ARG A 94 2.39 -3.74 1.52
CA ARG A 94 1.92 -2.87 0.43
C ARG A 94 1.06 -3.64 -0.57
N ARG A 95 1.44 -4.88 -0.93
CA ARG A 95 0.63 -5.74 -1.81
C ARG A 95 -0.73 -6.07 -1.21
N ASP A 96 -0.77 -6.44 0.08
CA ASP A 96 -2.03 -6.69 0.78
C ASP A 96 -2.94 -5.46 0.77
N ARG A 97 -2.35 -4.27 0.96
CA ARG A 97 -3.07 -2.99 0.93
C ARG A 97 -3.65 -2.70 -0.45
N GLU A 98 -2.90 -3.00 -1.52
CA GLU A 98 -3.38 -2.87 -2.89
C GLU A 98 -4.53 -3.84 -3.19
N ALA A 99 -4.40 -5.11 -2.79
CA ALA A 99 -5.46 -6.10 -2.98
C ALA A 99 -6.76 -5.71 -2.25
N ALA A 100 -6.66 -5.23 -1.00
CA ALA A 100 -7.81 -4.73 -0.27
C ALA A 100 -8.47 -3.52 -0.96
N ASN A 101 -7.66 -2.60 -1.50
CA ASN A 101 -8.18 -1.45 -2.24
C ASN A 101 -8.85 -1.85 -3.56
N THR A 102 -8.34 -2.88 -4.24
CA THR A 102 -8.99 -3.45 -5.43
C THR A 102 -10.34 -4.06 -5.06
N TYR A 103 -10.41 -4.85 -3.99
CA TYR A 103 -11.67 -5.43 -3.51
C TYR A 103 -12.72 -4.37 -3.15
N ILE A 104 -12.32 -3.29 -2.45
CA ILE A 104 -13.23 -2.17 -2.17
C ILE A 104 -13.79 -1.57 -3.47
N ARG A 105 -12.94 -1.37 -4.48
CA ARG A 105 -13.35 -0.71 -5.74
C ARG A 105 -14.16 -1.60 -6.66
N GLU A 106 -13.82 -2.87 -6.75
CA GLU A 106 -14.42 -3.80 -7.72
C GLU A 106 -15.64 -4.52 -7.14
N VAL A 107 -15.69 -4.72 -5.82
CA VAL A 107 -16.75 -5.49 -5.16
C VAL A 107 -17.64 -4.61 -4.28
N LEU A 108 -17.09 -3.88 -3.30
CA LEU A 108 -17.94 -3.08 -2.40
C LEU A 108 -18.58 -1.88 -3.09
N ARG A 109 -17.86 -1.16 -3.96
CA ARG A 109 -18.37 0.04 -4.64
C ARG A 109 -19.65 -0.22 -5.44
N PRO A 110 -19.73 -1.19 -6.37
CA PRO A 110 -20.96 -1.41 -7.12
C PRO A 110 -22.13 -1.82 -6.22
N VAL A 111 -21.90 -2.67 -5.22
CA VAL A 111 -22.95 -3.10 -4.29
C VAL A 111 -23.45 -1.94 -3.42
N ALA A 112 -22.56 -1.07 -2.98
CA ALA A 112 -22.91 0.12 -2.21
C ALA A 112 -23.70 1.15 -3.04
N VAL A 113 -23.35 1.35 -4.32
CA VAL A 113 -24.10 2.23 -5.23
C VAL A 113 -25.50 1.66 -5.52
N GLU A 114 -25.62 0.35 -5.69
CA GLU A 114 -26.91 -0.34 -5.85
C GLU A 114 -27.79 -0.20 -4.60
N CYS A 115 -27.20 -0.26 -3.40
CA CYS A 115 -27.96 -0.11 -2.15
C CYS A 115 -28.29 1.35 -1.80
N SER A 116 -27.41 2.31 -2.10
CA SER A 116 -27.58 3.72 -1.71
C SER A 116 -28.34 4.55 -2.74
N GLY A 117 -28.35 4.14 -4.02
CA GLY A 117 -28.83 4.93 -5.13
C GLY A 117 -28.02 6.20 -5.42
N ASP A 118 -26.91 6.42 -4.70
CA ASP A 118 -26.04 7.59 -4.85
C ASP A 118 -24.62 7.14 -5.20
N ASP A 119 -24.19 7.50 -6.40
CA ASP A 119 -22.86 7.22 -6.94
C ASP A 119 -21.76 8.05 -6.22
N ARG A 120 -22.14 9.02 -5.38
CA ARG A 120 -21.23 9.92 -4.65
C ARG A 120 -20.67 9.34 -3.36
N VAL A 121 -21.11 8.16 -2.93
CA VAL A 121 -20.69 7.54 -1.65
C VAL A 121 -19.16 7.39 -1.54
N PHE A 122 -18.43 7.28 -2.66
CA PHE A 122 -16.96 7.14 -2.69
C PHE A 122 -16.19 8.38 -3.20
N ARG A 123 -16.81 9.56 -3.28
CA ARG A 123 -16.16 10.78 -3.82
C ARG A 123 -14.85 11.14 -3.11
N TRP A 124 -14.76 10.87 -1.81
CA TRP A 124 -13.53 11.10 -1.04
C TRP A 124 -12.39 10.19 -1.48
N ASP A 125 -12.66 8.90 -1.72
CA ASP A 125 -11.63 7.96 -2.18
C ASP A 125 -11.18 8.29 -3.60
N ASP A 126 -12.08 8.79 -4.46
CA ASP A 126 -11.76 9.27 -5.80
C ASP A 126 -10.88 10.54 -5.77
N PHE A 127 -11.25 11.51 -4.93
CA PHE A 127 -10.46 12.72 -4.69
C PHE A 127 -9.06 12.39 -4.16
N TYR A 128 -8.98 11.52 -3.15
CA TYR A 128 -7.71 11.09 -2.58
C TYR A 128 -6.87 10.28 -3.58
N ALA A 129 -7.50 9.46 -4.44
CA ALA A 129 -6.80 8.73 -5.49
C ALA A 129 -6.21 9.65 -6.56
N GLN A 130 -6.92 10.71 -6.96
CA GLN A 130 -6.39 11.75 -7.86
C GLN A 130 -5.18 12.44 -7.25
N GLN A 131 -5.27 12.80 -5.97
CA GLN A 131 -4.18 13.49 -5.27
C GLN A 131 -2.97 12.58 -5.02
N ARG A 132 -3.21 11.28 -4.79
CA ARG A 132 -2.15 10.27 -4.73
C ARG A 132 -1.48 10.04 -6.08
N GLY A 133 -2.24 10.06 -7.18
CA GLY A 133 -1.69 10.01 -8.54
C GLY A 133 -0.81 11.22 -8.89
N ALA A 134 -1.04 12.36 -8.24
CA ALA A 134 -0.23 13.56 -8.38
C ALA A 134 1.04 13.57 -7.50
N ARG A 135 1.18 12.66 -6.52
CA ARG A 135 2.45 12.50 -5.81
C ARG A 135 3.49 11.97 -6.78
N SER A 136 4.61 12.68 -6.88
CA SER A 136 5.73 12.30 -7.73
C SER A 136 6.16 10.86 -7.45
N LEU A 137 6.20 10.03 -8.50
CA LEU A 137 6.73 8.67 -8.43
C LEU A 137 8.09 8.66 -7.73
N LEU A 138 8.91 9.69 -7.93
CA LEU A 138 10.21 9.87 -7.28
C LEU A 138 10.13 9.84 -5.75
N TYR A 139 9.06 10.36 -5.14
CA TYR A 139 8.89 10.34 -3.69
C TYR A 139 8.58 8.93 -3.17
N GLU A 140 7.71 8.19 -3.86
CA GLU A 140 7.42 6.79 -3.51
C GLU A 140 8.63 5.88 -3.74
N PHE A 141 9.38 6.10 -4.82
CA PHE A 141 10.63 5.39 -5.12
C PHE A 141 11.75 5.76 -4.15
N GLY A 142 11.87 7.03 -3.75
CA GLY A 142 12.91 7.51 -2.84
C GLY A 142 12.82 6.86 -1.47
N LEU A 143 11.61 6.77 -0.90
CA LEU A 143 11.40 6.12 0.39
C LEU A 143 11.64 4.59 0.32
N GLN A 144 11.41 4.01 -0.85
CA GLN A 144 11.67 2.61 -1.13
C GLN A 144 13.16 2.29 -1.29
N LEU A 145 13.96 3.25 -1.75
CA LEU A 145 15.40 3.08 -1.95
C LEU A 145 16.20 3.06 -0.64
N VAL A 146 15.61 3.50 0.47
CA VAL A 146 16.29 3.54 1.79
C VAL A 146 16.86 2.18 2.19
N PHE A 147 16.08 1.11 2.05
CA PHE A 147 16.51 -0.25 2.39
C PHE A 147 17.64 -0.78 1.49
N PRO A 148 17.48 -0.85 0.16
CA PRO A 148 18.55 -1.37 -0.69
C PRO A 148 19.81 -0.49 -0.67
N LEU A 149 19.67 0.83 -0.54
CA LEU A 149 20.83 1.74 -0.49
C LEU A 149 21.66 1.52 0.79
N SER A 150 21.00 1.41 1.95
CA SER A 150 21.71 1.15 3.20
C SER A 150 22.38 -0.23 3.22
N GLY A 151 21.73 -1.26 2.68
CA GLY A 151 22.35 -2.58 2.50
C GLY A 151 23.56 -2.54 1.56
N PHE A 152 23.47 -1.81 0.45
CA PHE A 152 24.57 -1.64 -0.51
C PHE A 152 25.76 -0.91 0.12
N VAL A 153 25.51 0.20 0.82
CA VAL A 153 26.56 0.96 1.52
C VAL A 153 27.24 0.10 2.57
N GLY A 154 26.47 -0.68 3.36
CA GLY A 154 27.03 -1.61 4.34
C GLY A 154 27.97 -2.65 3.72
N LEU A 155 27.60 -3.25 2.60
CA LEU A 155 28.46 -4.21 1.88
C LEU A 155 29.69 -3.55 1.25
N PHE A 156 29.54 -2.34 0.74
CA PHE A 156 30.64 -1.60 0.10
C PHE A 156 31.71 -1.20 1.13
N VAL A 157 31.28 -0.66 2.27
CA VAL A 157 32.19 -0.24 3.36
C VAL A 157 32.91 -1.43 3.99
N THR A 158 32.27 -2.61 4.05
CA THR A 158 32.86 -3.82 4.63
C THR A 158 33.79 -4.59 3.68
N LEU A 159 33.73 -4.32 2.38
CA LEU A 159 34.55 -4.98 1.36
C LEU A 159 36.07 -4.95 1.64
N PRO A 160 36.70 -3.80 1.96
CA PRO A 160 38.14 -3.75 2.25
C PRO A 160 38.54 -4.43 3.57
N LEU A 161 37.58 -4.82 4.40
CA LEU A 161 37.79 -5.39 5.74
C LEU A 161 37.69 -6.92 5.77
N LEU A 162 37.45 -7.55 4.61
CA LEU A 162 37.29 -8.99 4.44
C LEU A 162 38.64 -9.69 4.55
N GLY A 163 38.96 -10.23 5.73
CA GLY A 163 40.22 -10.92 5.99
C GLY A 163 40.09 -12.44 6.16
N SER A 164 38.91 -12.93 6.56
CA SER A 164 38.69 -14.35 6.85
C SER A 164 37.61 -14.98 5.99
N VAL A 165 37.62 -16.32 5.89
CA VAL A 165 36.58 -17.10 5.19
C VAL A 165 35.19 -16.83 5.79
N GLY A 166 35.10 -16.62 7.11
CA GLY A 166 33.86 -16.27 7.79
C GLY A 166 33.33 -14.88 7.38
N ASP A 167 34.22 -13.92 7.16
CA ASP A 167 33.83 -12.58 6.70
C ASP A 167 33.28 -12.65 5.26
N TRP A 168 33.92 -13.45 4.41
CA TRP A 168 33.45 -13.69 3.04
C TRP A 168 32.08 -14.38 3.00
N SER A 169 31.84 -15.38 3.85
CA SER A 169 30.53 -16.05 3.90
C SER A 169 29.43 -15.12 4.41
N ALA A 170 29.72 -14.30 5.43
CA ALA A 170 28.81 -13.28 5.92
C ALA A 170 28.51 -12.20 4.86
N TRP A 171 29.52 -11.74 4.13
CA TRP A 171 29.37 -10.78 3.05
C TRP A 171 28.55 -11.32 1.89
N LEU A 172 28.82 -12.56 1.44
CA LEU A 172 28.04 -13.23 0.40
C LEU A 172 26.58 -13.44 0.84
N THR A 173 26.36 -13.74 2.11
CA THR A 173 25.00 -13.84 2.68
C THR A 173 24.29 -12.49 2.59
N GLY A 174 24.94 -11.40 3.02
CA GLY A 174 24.40 -10.04 2.89
C GLY A 174 24.10 -9.68 1.44
N LEU A 175 24.98 -10.02 0.51
CA LEU A 175 24.78 -9.82 -0.93
C LEU A 175 23.55 -10.59 -1.44
N ALA A 176 23.41 -11.87 -1.07
CA ALA A 176 22.26 -12.69 -1.46
C ALA A 176 20.93 -12.07 -0.96
N PHE A 177 20.89 -11.59 0.28
CA PHE A 177 19.74 -10.87 0.83
C PHE A 177 19.45 -9.56 0.09
N LEU A 178 20.49 -8.79 -0.27
CA LEU A 178 20.34 -7.56 -1.06
C LEU A 178 19.78 -7.86 -2.45
N VAL A 179 20.28 -8.89 -3.13
CA VAL A 179 19.77 -9.34 -4.44
C VAL A 179 18.31 -9.80 -4.32
N ALA A 180 17.97 -10.56 -3.27
CA ALA A 180 16.60 -10.97 -3.01
C ALA A 180 15.67 -9.76 -2.83
N LEU A 181 16.10 -8.76 -2.06
CA LEU A 181 15.37 -7.51 -1.85
C LEU A 181 15.15 -6.76 -3.18
N LEU A 182 16.21 -6.55 -3.96
CA LEU A 182 16.15 -5.89 -5.27
C LEU A 182 15.23 -6.65 -6.24
N SER A 183 15.29 -7.98 -6.24
CA SER A 183 14.40 -8.80 -7.07
C SER A 183 12.92 -8.63 -6.68
N ALA A 184 12.62 -8.50 -5.37
CA ALA A 184 11.28 -8.27 -4.87
C ALA A 184 10.76 -6.89 -5.29
N TYR A 185 11.63 -5.87 -5.22
CA TYR A 185 11.37 -4.52 -5.70
C TYR A 185 11.07 -4.46 -7.19
N VAL A 186 11.95 -5.04 -8.01
CA VAL A 186 11.79 -5.08 -9.47
C VAL A 186 10.48 -5.78 -9.85
N ARG A 187 10.17 -6.91 -9.20
CA ARG A 187 8.92 -7.66 -9.45
C ARG A 187 7.68 -6.83 -9.12
N GLN A 188 7.68 -6.11 -8.01
CA GLN A 188 6.56 -5.24 -7.63
C GLN A 188 6.42 -4.05 -8.58
N ASN A 189 7.52 -3.42 -8.95
CA ASN A 189 7.50 -2.27 -9.83
C ASN A 189 7.15 -2.65 -11.28
N ARG A 190 7.54 -3.83 -11.76
CA ARG A 190 7.06 -4.36 -13.05
C ARG A 190 5.54 -4.49 -13.08
N ALA A 191 4.91 -4.95 -12.00
CA ALA A 191 3.45 -5.04 -11.89
C ALA A 191 2.76 -3.66 -11.88
N HIS A 192 3.43 -2.60 -11.40
CA HIS A 192 2.94 -1.22 -11.50
C HIS A 192 3.16 -0.62 -12.88
N LEU A 193 4.38 -0.75 -13.43
CA LEU A 193 4.74 -0.23 -14.75
C LEU A 193 3.88 -0.84 -15.85
N GLY A 194 3.57 -2.14 -15.79
CA GLY A 194 2.65 -2.79 -16.73
C GLY A 194 1.25 -2.15 -16.74
N ARG A 195 0.72 -1.78 -15.56
CA ARG A 195 -0.58 -1.09 -15.41
C ARG A 195 -0.53 0.37 -15.86
N SER A 196 0.58 1.07 -15.59
CA SER A 196 0.76 2.46 -16.02
C SER A 196 0.94 2.59 -17.54
N VAL A 197 1.69 1.68 -18.16
CA VAL A 197 1.91 1.67 -19.61
C VAL A 197 0.63 1.32 -20.36
N SER A 198 -0.18 0.37 -19.87
CA SER A 198 -1.46 0.05 -20.49
C SER A 198 -2.46 1.20 -20.39
N GLY A 199 -2.52 1.88 -19.22
CA GLY A 199 -3.35 3.08 -19.03
C GLY A 199 -2.92 4.27 -19.89
N ALA A 200 -1.61 4.51 -20.02
CA ALA A 200 -1.07 5.55 -20.90
C ALA A 200 -1.40 5.27 -22.38
N ARG A 201 -1.29 4.00 -22.80
CA ARG A 201 -1.62 3.56 -24.17
C ARG A 201 -3.12 3.68 -24.46
N ALA A 202 -3.98 3.42 -23.47
CA ALA A 202 -5.43 3.61 -23.58
C ALA A 202 -5.80 5.10 -23.70
N ARG A 203 -5.17 5.98 -22.90
CA ARG A 203 -5.35 7.44 -23.01
C ARG A 203 -4.85 7.99 -24.34
N ALA A 204 -3.68 7.54 -24.80
CA ALA A 204 -3.14 7.93 -26.10
C ALA A 204 -4.07 7.52 -27.25
N ARG A 205 -4.68 6.32 -27.19
CA ARG A 205 -5.70 5.88 -28.16
C ARG A 205 -7.00 6.69 -28.07
N ALA A 206 -7.44 7.06 -26.88
CA ALA A 206 -8.62 7.91 -26.70
C ALA A 206 -8.39 9.30 -27.32
N VAL A 207 -7.27 9.94 -27.00
CA VAL A 207 -6.87 11.23 -27.60
C VAL A 207 -6.75 11.12 -29.12
N ALA A 208 -6.12 10.06 -29.64
CA ALA A 208 -5.99 9.86 -31.08
C ALA A 208 -7.35 9.67 -31.79
N ARG A 209 -8.36 9.09 -31.12
CA ARG A 209 -9.73 8.97 -31.65
C ARG A 209 -10.44 10.31 -31.63
N THR A 210 -10.32 11.09 -30.56
CA THR A 210 -10.91 12.44 -30.48
C THR A 210 -10.33 13.38 -31.55
N VAL A 211 -9.02 13.29 -31.81
CA VAL A 211 -8.37 14.08 -32.86
C VAL A 211 -8.78 13.62 -34.27
N ARG A 212 -9.07 12.33 -34.48
CA ARG A 212 -9.56 11.82 -35.76
C ARG A 212 -11.04 12.09 -36.04
N GLY A 213 -11.88 12.24 -35.01
CA GLY A 213 -13.31 12.54 -35.17
C GLY A 213 -13.64 14.03 -35.39
N LEU A 214 -12.63 14.90 -35.38
CA LEU A 214 -12.74 16.35 -35.63
C LEU A 214 -12.29 16.75 -37.05
N ARG A 215 -12.07 15.78 -37.94
CA ARG A 215 -11.83 15.98 -39.39
C ARG A 215 -13.02 15.45 -40.18
#